data_AF-A0A7C6S6K8-F1
#
_entry.id   AF-A0A7C6S6K8-F1
#
_cell.length_a   1.000
_cell.length_b   1.000
_cell.length_c   1.000
_cell.angle_alpha   90.00
_cell.angle_beta   90.00
_cell.angle_gamma   90.00
#
_symmetry.space_group_name_H-M   'P 1'
#
loop_
_entity.id
_entity.type
_entity.pdbx_description
1 polymer ?
#
loop_
_entity_poly.entity_id
_entity_poly.type
_entity_poly.pdbx_seq_one_letter_code
_entity_poly.pdbx_strand_id
1 'polypeptide(L)'
;MGRPSKLTPEVTKRLTEAIRAGNYYEAACAYAGIHYSTFRKWMQKGETAKSGKYREFFEAVTRAEYEAEVRMVALWQKHMPEDYRAIRDFLERRYPDRWGRKRLDIEHGGEICIKIVDDIDDED
;
A
#
# COMPACT_ATOMS: atom_id res chain seq x y z
N MET A 1 -16.33 16.91 -35.53
CA MET A 1 -16.79 16.13 -34.36
C MET A 1 -15.60 15.45 -33.72
N GLY A 2 -15.38 15.60 -32.41
CA GLY A 2 -14.26 14.98 -31.70
C GLY A 2 -14.47 13.49 -31.45
N ARG A 3 -13.38 12.72 -31.39
CA ARG A 3 -13.42 11.27 -31.10
C ARG A 3 -14.08 11.02 -29.73
N PRO A 4 -15.07 10.10 -29.63
CA PRO A 4 -15.70 9.77 -28.36
C PRO A 4 -14.67 9.36 -27.31
N SER A 5 -14.82 9.90 -26.09
CA SER A 5 -13.96 9.53 -24.97
C SER A 5 -14.27 8.10 -24.53
N LYS A 6 -13.22 7.31 -24.24
CA LYS A 6 -13.39 5.98 -23.61
C LYS A 6 -13.90 6.07 -22.16
N LEU A 7 -13.89 7.25 -21.54
CA LEU A 7 -14.42 7.45 -20.19
C LEU A 7 -15.95 7.52 -20.25
N THR A 8 -16.57 6.36 -20.15
CA THR A 8 -18.02 6.20 -20.07
C THR A 8 -18.43 5.84 -18.64
N PRO A 9 -19.69 6.10 -18.24
CA PRO A 9 -20.19 5.68 -16.93
C PRO A 9 -20.03 4.19 -16.66
N GLU A 10 -20.17 3.36 -17.70
CA GLU A 10 -20.02 1.90 -17.60
C GLU A 10 -18.57 1.48 -17.28
N VAL A 11 -17.57 2.10 -17.92
CA VAL A 11 -16.16 1.84 -17.61
C VAL A 11 -15.86 2.24 -16.16
N THR A 12 -16.33 3.42 -15.72
CA THR A 12 -16.16 3.88 -14.34
C THR A 12 -16.81 2.91 -13.35
N LYS A 13 -18.02 2.43 -13.64
CA LYS A 13 -18.73 1.47 -12.79
C LYS A 13 -17.93 0.18 -12.63
N ARG A 14 -17.58 -0.50 -13.74
CA ARG A 14 -16.82 -1.76 -13.71
C ARG A 14 -15.48 -1.62 -13.01
N LEU A 15 -14.79 -0.50 -13.25
CA LEU A 15 -13.50 -0.21 -12.61
C LEU A 15 -13.66 -0.06 -11.09
N THR A 16 -14.59 0.77 -10.63
CA THR A 16 -14.81 1.01 -9.20
C THR A 16 -15.33 -0.22 -8.48
N GLU A 17 -16.15 -1.06 -9.11
CA GLU A 17 -16.57 -2.36 -8.57
C GLU A 17 -15.38 -3.31 -8.34
N ALA A 18 -14.47 -3.42 -9.31
CA ALA A 18 -13.27 -4.25 -9.16
C ALA A 18 -12.34 -3.73 -8.05
N ILE A 19 -12.18 -2.40 -7.93
CA ILE A 19 -11.39 -1.78 -6.87
C ILE A 19 -12.01 -2.02 -5.49
N ARG A 20 -13.34 -1.85 -5.33
CA ARG A 20 -14.07 -2.19 -4.08
C ARG A 20 -13.93 -3.65 -3.68
N ALA A 21 -13.69 -4.54 -4.64
CA ALA A 21 -13.42 -5.95 -4.38
C ALA A 21 -11.98 -6.21 -3.91
N GLY A 22 -11.12 -5.18 -3.84
CA GLY A 22 -9.73 -5.26 -3.38
C GLY A 22 -8.71 -5.54 -4.49
N ASN A 23 -9.09 -5.40 -5.77
CA ASN A 23 -8.15 -5.62 -6.87
C ASN A 23 -7.19 -4.44 -7.06
N TYR A 24 -5.95 -4.75 -7.45
CA TYR A 24 -5.02 -3.76 -7.96
C TYR A 24 -5.55 -3.09 -9.23
N TYR A 25 -5.14 -1.83 -9.44
CA TYR A 25 -5.60 -1.03 -10.57
C TYR A 25 -5.36 -1.67 -11.93
N GLU A 26 -4.26 -2.39 -12.14
CA GLU A 26 -3.99 -3.06 -13.42
C GLU A 26 -5.05 -4.12 -13.74
N ALA A 27 -5.38 -4.96 -12.76
CA ALA A 27 -6.43 -5.97 -12.89
C ALA A 27 -7.81 -5.31 -13.07
N ALA A 28 -8.11 -4.26 -12.29
CA ALA A 28 -9.35 -3.50 -12.43
C ALA A 28 -9.48 -2.84 -13.81
N CYS A 29 -8.38 -2.30 -14.35
CA CYS A 29 -8.33 -1.69 -15.69
C CYS A 29 -8.56 -2.73 -16.78
N ALA A 30 -7.87 -3.87 -16.71
CA ALA A 30 -8.06 -4.98 -17.63
C ALA A 30 -9.51 -5.47 -17.61
N TYR A 31 -10.08 -5.63 -16.41
CA TYR A 31 -11.49 -5.99 -16.22
C TYR A 31 -12.44 -4.95 -16.81
N ALA A 32 -12.15 -3.65 -16.66
CA ALA A 32 -12.97 -2.57 -17.21
C ALA A 32 -12.73 -2.32 -18.72
N GLY A 33 -11.82 -3.05 -19.37
CA GLY A 33 -11.53 -2.94 -20.79
C GLY A 33 -10.71 -1.70 -21.17
N ILE A 34 -9.93 -1.15 -20.24
CA ILE A 34 -9.03 -0.02 -20.48
C ILE A 34 -7.58 -0.38 -20.18
N HIS A 35 -6.66 0.24 -20.91
CA HIS A 35 -5.24 0.10 -20.62
C HIS A 35 -4.85 0.94 -19.39
N TYR A 36 -3.97 0.43 -18.54
CA TYR A 36 -3.55 1.11 -17.31
C TYR A 36 -2.99 2.53 -17.56
N SER A 37 -2.26 2.73 -18.66
CA SER A 37 -1.78 4.07 -19.03
C SER A 37 -2.91 5.08 -19.32
N THR A 38 -4.08 4.61 -19.77
CA THR A 38 -5.25 5.47 -19.97
C THR A 38 -5.85 5.88 -18.63
N PHE A 39 -5.99 4.90 -17.73
CA PHE A 39 -6.43 5.14 -16.35
C PHE A 39 -5.54 6.16 -15.65
N ARG A 40 -4.21 5.97 -15.67
CA ARG A 40 -3.24 6.88 -15.04
C ARG A 40 -3.36 8.32 -15.54
N LYS A 41 -3.57 8.51 -16.85
CA LYS A 41 -3.80 9.84 -17.44
C LYS A 41 -5.11 10.47 -16.97
N TRP A 42 -6.16 9.68 -16.74
CA TRP A 42 -7.43 10.20 -16.22
C TRP A 42 -7.32 10.57 -14.74
N MET A 43 -6.63 9.76 -13.94
CA MET A 43 -6.36 10.07 -12.54
C MET A 43 -5.58 11.38 -12.37
N GLN A 44 -4.48 11.55 -13.13
CA GLN A 44 -3.70 12.79 -13.12
C GLN A 44 -4.54 14.01 -13.49
N LYS A 45 -5.41 13.90 -14.50
CA LYS A 45 -6.32 14.98 -14.89
C LYS A 45 -7.37 15.29 -13.82
N GLY A 46 -7.88 14.27 -13.15
CA GLY A 46 -8.92 14.40 -12.13
C GLY A 46 -8.40 14.96 -10.82
N GLU A 47 -7.15 14.64 -10.46
CA GLU A 47 -6.47 15.12 -9.27
C GLU A 47 -6.35 16.65 -9.25
N THR A 48 -5.97 17.26 -10.37
CA THR A 48 -5.79 18.71 -10.49
C THR A 48 -7.06 19.45 -10.93
N ALA A 49 -8.10 18.74 -11.35
CA ALA A 49 -9.34 19.34 -11.82
C ALA A 49 -10.21 19.79 -10.63
N LYS A 50 -10.85 20.96 -10.74
CA LYS A 50 -11.81 21.45 -9.74
C LYS A 50 -13.22 20.87 -9.94
N SER A 51 -13.55 20.45 -11.16
CA SER A 51 -14.86 19.92 -11.53
C SER A 51 -14.82 19.14 -12.84
N GLY A 52 -15.93 18.48 -13.17
CA GLY A 52 -16.14 17.75 -14.43
C GLY A 52 -15.76 16.28 -14.37
N LYS A 53 -16.00 15.57 -15.47
CA LYS A 53 -15.97 14.10 -15.53
C LYS A 53 -14.69 13.43 -15.03
N TYR A 54 -13.52 14.05 -15.21
CA TYR A 54 -12.25 13.48 -14.72
C TYR A 54 -12.12 13.66 -13.20
N ARG A 55 -12.62 14.78 -12.66
CA ARG A 55 -12.68 15.00 -11.21
C ARG A 55 -13.64 14.01 -10.54
N GLU A 56 -14.84 13.87 -11.09
CA GLU A 56 -15.82 12.89 -10.61
C GLU A 56 -15.29 11.45 -10.70
N PHE A 57 -14.59 11.12 -11.78
CA PHE A 57 -13.93 9.82 -11.93
C PHE A 57 -12.86 9.60 -10.86
N PHE A 58 -11.99 10.58 -10.62
CA PHE A 58 -10.97 10.52 -9.58
C PHE A 58 -11.60 10.30 -8.21
N GLU A 59 -12.60 11.10 -7.84
CA GLU A 59 -13.31 10.97 -6.57
C GLU A 59 -13.99 9.60 -6.43
N ALA A 60 -14.58 9.08 -7.51
CA ALA A 60 -15.20 7.76 -7.51
C ALA A 60 -14.19 6.63 -7.30
N VAL A 61 -13.00 6.72 -7.91
CA VAL A 61 -11.91 5.75 -7.73
C VAL A 61 -11.35 5.82 -6.32
N THR A 62 -11.00 7.02 -5.83
CA THR A 62 -10.47 7.22 -4.47
C THR A 62 -11.45 6.72 -3.41
N ARG A 63 -12.74 7.00 -3.58
CA ARG A 63 -13.77 6.47 -2.67
C ARG A 63 -13.86 4.94 -2.71
N ALA A 64 -13.78 4.33 -3.90
CA ALA A 64 -13.79 2.88 -4.03
C ALA A 64 -12.62 2.21 -3.31
N GLU A 65 -11.45 2.85 -3.27
CA GLU A 65 -10.29 2.35 -2.51
C GLU A 65 -10.51 2.41 -1.01
N TYR A 66 -11.00 3.54 -0.49
CA TYR A 66 -11.31 3.64 0.93
C TYR A 66 -12.42 2.66 1.34
N GLU A 67 -13.42 2.45 0.50
CA GLU A 67 -14.46 1.43 0.72
C GLU A 67 -13.86 0.02 0.74
N ALA A 68 -12.90 -0.29 -0.14
CA ALA A 68 -12.19 -1.56 -0.14
C ALA A 68 -11.40 -1.75 1.17
N GLU A 69 -10.65 -0.74 1.60
CA GLU A 69 -9.86 -0.78 2.84
C GLU A 69 -10.75 -1.02 4.05
N VAL A 70 -11.84 -0.25 4.19
CA VAL A 70 -12.81 -0.41 5.29
C VAL A 70 -13.41 -1.81 5.29
N ARG A 71 -13.75 -2.35 4.11
CA ARG A 71 -14.28 -3.71 3.99
C ARG A 71 -13.26 -4.76 4.41
N MET A 72 -12.00 -4.63 4.01
CA MET A 72 -10.94 -5.58 4.39
C MET A 72 -10.69 -5.55 5.89
N VAL A 73 -10.66 -4.36 6.50
CA VAL A 73 -10.56 -4.22 7.96
C VAL A 73 -11.75 -4.89 8.67
N ALA A 74 -12.97 -4.69 8.18
CA ALA A 74 -14.17 -5.32 8.76
C ALA A 74 -14.13 -6.86 8.65
N LEU A 75 -13.71 -7.40 7.50
CA LEU A 75 -13.51 -8.84 7.33
C LEU A 75 -12.44 -9.37 8.29
N TRP A 76 -11.33 -8.65 8.43
CA TRP A 76 -10.27 -9.05 9.34
C TRP A 76 -10.74 -9.05 10.80
N GLN A 77 -11.44 -7.99 11.24
CA GLN A 77 -12.05 -7.91 12.56
C GLN A 77 -13.04 -9.03 12.85
N LYS A 78 -13.78 -9.50 11.82
CA LYS A 78 -14.68 -10.65 11.96
C LYS A 78 -13.93 -11.96 12.28
N HIS A 79 -12.72 -12.12 11.74
CA HIS A 79 -11.88 -13.32 11.96
C HIS A 79 -10.98 -13.22 13.21
N MET A 80 -10.79 -12.04 13.78
CA MET A 80 -9.94 -11.82 14.95
C MET A 80 -10.28 -12.64 16.20
N PRO A 81 -11.54 -12.90 16.57
CA PRO A 81 -11.85 -13.68 17.77
C PRO A 81 -11.27 -15.10 17.77
N GLU A 82 -10.97 -15.64 16.58
CA GLU A 82 -10.43 -16.99 16.40
C GLU A 82 -8.89 -17.02 16.43
N ASP A 83 -8.20 -15.88 16.25
CA ASP A 83 -6.74 -15.79 16.27
C ASP A 83 -6.23 -14.53 16.99
N TYR A 84 -5.76 -14.71 18.23
CA TYR A 84 -5.18 -13.63 19.03
C TYR A 84 -3.93 -12.99 18.38
N ARG A 85 -3.21 -13.71 17.50
CA ARG A 85 -2.04 -13.17 16.78
C ARG A 85 -2.47 -12.13 15.77
N ALA A 86 -3.62 -12.33 15.12
CA ALA A 86 -4.22 -11.34 14.22
C ALA A 86 -4.56 -10.04 14.97
N ILE A 87 -5.10 -10.15 16.19
CA ILE A 87 -5.39 -9.00 17.05
C ILE A 87 -4.10 -8.26 17.44
N ARG A 88 -3.08 -9.01 17.87
CA ARG A 88 -1.77 -8.46 18.23
C ARG A 88 -1.14 -7.70 17.04
N ASP A 89 -1.07 -8.34 15.88
CA ASP A 89 -0.44 -7.78 14.68
C ASP A 89 -1.18 -6.52 14.18
N PHE A 90 -2.50 -6.49 14.32
CA PHE A 90 -3.31 -5.32 14.01
C PHE A 90 -2.98 -4.14 14.94
N LEU A 91 -2.96 -4.38 16.26
CA LEU A 91 -2.67 -3.34 17.24
C LEU A 91 -1.23 -2.83 17.11
N GLU A 92 -0.27 -3.71 16.82
CA GLU A 92 1.13 -3.37 16.55
C GLU A 92 1.26 -2.43 15.34
N ARG A 93 0.52 -2.69 14.26
CA ARG A 93 0.52 -1.83 13.06
C ARG A 93 -0.23 -0.52 13.24
N ARG A 94 -1.38 -0.54 13.93
CA ARG A 94 -2.24 0.63 14.08
C ARG A 94 -1.74 1.60 15.15
N TYR A 95 -1.09 1.09 16.19
CA TYR A 95 -0.60 1.84 17.34
C TYR A 95 0.83 1.44 17.70
N PRO A 96 1.80 1.65 16.80
CA PRO A 96 3.17 1.19 16.99
C PRO A 96 3.83 1.75 18.27
N ASP A 97 3.52 2.97 18.68
CA ASP A 97 4.10 3.54 19.92
C ASP A 97 3.67 2.80 21.19
N ARG A 98 2.47 2.20 21.19
CA ARG A 98 1.90 1.50 22.36
C ARG A 98 2.07 -0.02 22.29
N TRP A 99 2.04 -0.58 21.10
CA TRP A 99 2.00 -2.03 20.86
C TRP A 99 3.19 -2.53 20.04
N GLY A 100 4.03 -1.63 19.53
CA GLY A 100 5.27 -1.94 18.84
C GLY A 100 6.27 -2.65 19.75
N ARG A 101 7.07 -3.52 19.15
CA ARG A 101 8.23 -4.10 19.85
C ARG A 101 9.16 -2.97 20.26
N LYS A 102 9.39 -2.79 21.56
CA LYS A 102 10.45 -1.92 22.06
C LYS A 102 11.78 -2.42 21.46
N ARG A 103 12.47 -1.56 20.69
CA ARG A 103 13.85 -1.85 20.31
C ARG A 103 14.65 -1.88 21.60
N LEU A 104 15.32 -3.00 21.87
CA LEU A 104 16.42 -3.01 22.83
C LEU A 104 17.56 -2.29 22.13
N ASP A 105 17.82 -1.04 22.51
CA ASP A 105 19.02 -0.35 22.07
C ASP A 105 20.21 -1.06 22.74
N ILE A 106 20.89 -1.91 21.97
CA ILE A 106 22.13 -2.56 22.41
C ILE A 106 23.25 -1.56 22.14
N GLU A 107 23.62 -0.79 23.17
CA GLU A 107 24.85 0.00 23.16
C GLU A 107 26.06 -0.95 23.06
N HIS A 108 26.72 -1.00 21.90
CA HIS A 108 27.98 -1.73 21.74
C HIS A 108 29.13 -0.89 22.32
N GLY A 109 29.40 -1.05 23.61
CA GLY A 109 30.59 -0.54 24.30
C GLY A 109 31.75 -1.55 24.31
N GLY A 110 32.08 -2.15 23.16
CA GLY A 110 33.17 -3.13 23.07
C GLY A 110 34.49 -2.47 22.66
N GLU A 111 35.42 -2.30 23.60
CA GLU A 111 36.84 -2.08 23.28
C GLU A 111 37.38 -3.30 22.52
N ILE A 112 37.80 -3.12 21.28
CA ILE A 112 38.51 -4.14 20.51
C ILE A 112 40.01 -3.99 20.83
N CYS A 113 40.50 -4.76 21.79
CA CYS A 113 41.94 -4.92 22.00
C CYS A 113 42.51 -5.88 20.96
N ILE A 114 43.06 -5.35 19.87
CA ILE A 114 43.92 -6.10 18.96
C ILE A 114 45.28 -6.26 19.65
N LYS A 115 45.60 -7.47 20.13
CA LYS A 115 46.99 -7.82 20.43
C LYS A 115 47.67 -8.19 19.11
N ILE A 116 48.51 -7.28 18.61
CA ILE A 116 49.49 -7.63 17.59
C ILE A 116 50.51 -8.54 18.28
N VAL A 117 50.61 -9.78 17.82
CA VAL A 117 51.70 -10.70 18.17
C VAL A 117 52.77 -10.45 17.12
N ASP A 118 53.85 -9.75 17.51
CA ASP A 118 55.08 -9.74 16.74
C ASP A 118 55.78 -11.07 17.01
N ASP A 119 55.59 -12.04 16.11
CA ASP A 119 56.44 -13.23 16.01
C ASP A 119 57.25 -13.11 14.71
N ILE A 120 58.31 -12.31 14.76
CA ILE A 120 59.48 -12.47 13.90
C ILE A 120 60.68 -12.04 14.74
N ASP A 121 61.39 -13.01 15.30
CA ASP A 121 62.83 -12.91 15.43
C ASP A 121 63.44 -14.16 14.79
N ASP A 122 64.11 -13.91 13.68
CA ASP A 122 65.07 -14.78 13.01
C ASP A 122 66.20 -15.17 13.99
N GLU A 123 66.64 -16.44 13.99
CA GLU A 123 68.05 -16.76 14.19
C GLU A 123 68.37 -18.20 13.69
N ASP A 124 69.26 -18.23 12.69
CA ASP A 124 70.23 -19.25 12.21
C ASP A 124 69.83 -20.71 11.90
#